data_AF-A0A662ZIM0-F1
#
_entry.id   AF-A0A662ZIM0-F1
#
_cell.length_a   1.000
_cell.length_b   1.000
_cell.length_c   1.000
_cell.angle_alpha   90.00
_cell.angle_beta   90.00
_cell.angle_gamma   90.00
#
_symmetry.space_group_name_H-M   'P 1'
#
loop_
_entity.id
_entity.type
_entity.pdbx_description
1 polymer ?
#
loop_
_entity_poly.entity_id
_entity_poly.type
_entity_poly.pdbx_seq_one_letter_code
_entity_poly.pdbx_strand_id
1 'polypeptide(L)'
;MFYIDFSAPDGKTYRIDVSKNPVIYKCPICGETSIYKFDPTSKDCCIPCSEQRKREAKKREDELMEDRLYTQLAKLLSLEENRIVSKDEAKRLLESPNGK
;
A
#
# COMPACT_ATOMS: atom_id res chain seq x y z
N MET A 1 -20.92 -1.91 32.76
CA MET A 1 -20.05 -0.82 33.23
C MET A 1 -18.71 -0.99 32.57
N PHE A 2 -18.26 -0.04 31.74
CA PHE A 2 -17.03 -0.13 30.97
C PHE A 2 -15.94 0.76 31.59
N TYR A 3 -14.76 0.20 31.81
CA TYR A 3 -13.64 0.90 32.43
C TYR A 3 -12.43 0.91 31.52
N ILE A 4 -11.68 2.01 31.56
CA ILE A 4 -10.36 2.11 30.95
C ILE A 4 -9.37 2.42 32.07
N ASP A 5 -8.33 1.60 32.15
CA ASP A 5 -7.19 1.83 33.02
C ASP A 5 -6.05 2.41 32.18
N PHE A 6 -5.45 3.51 32.61
CA PHE A 6 -4.26 4.06 31.97
C PHE A 6 -3.19 4.36 33.02
N SER A 7 -1.95 4.05 32.68
CA SER A 7 -0.78 4.27 33.53
C SER A 7 -0.10 5.58 33.12
N ALA A 8 -0.02 6.51 34.05
CA ALA A 8 0.68 7.76 33.83
C ALA A 8 2.21 7.58 34.00
N PRO A 9 3.03 8.50 33.48
CA PRO A 9 4.50 8.44 33.60
C PRO A 9 5.02 8.46 35.04
N ASP A 10 4.19 8.86 36.00
CA ASP A 10 4.51 8.87 37.43
C ASP A 10 4.28 7.50 38.11
N GLY A 11 3.93 6.47 37.33
CA GLY A 11 3.71 5.11 37.82
C GLY A 11 2.33 4.89 38.46
N LYS A 12 1.45 5.90 38.45
CA LYS A 12 0.08 5.74 38.96
C LYS A 12 -0.85 5.23 37.86
N THR A 13 -1.72 4.29 38.24
CA THR A 13 -2.78 3.79 37.37
C THR A 13 -4.09 4.48 37.71
N TYR A 14 -4.72 5.08 36.71
CA TYR A 14 -6.00 5.75 36.83
C TYR A 14 -7.08 4.92 36.14
N ARG A 15 -8.20 4.71 36.83
CA ARG A 15 -9.35 3.98 36.31
C ARG A 15 -10.49 4.94 36.03
N ILE A 16 -10.89 5.06 34.77
CA ILE A 16 -12.04 5.87 34.36
C ILE A 16 -13.22 4.96 34.09
N ASP A 17 -14.35 5.22 34.76
CA ASP A 17 -15.66 4.67 34.37
C ASP A 17 -16.18 5.44 33.16
N VAL A 18 -16.03 4.83 31.99
CA VAL A 18 -16.39 5.43 30.69
C VAL A 18 -17.90 5.62 30.57
N SER A 19 -18.68 4.85 31.32
CA SER A 19 -20.15 4.97 31.38
C SER A 19 -20.58 6.27 32.08
N LYS A 20 -19.72 6.81 32.96
CA LYS A 20 -19.98 8.05 33.72
C LYS A 20 -19.21 9.25 33.20
N ASN A 21 -18.06 9.01 32.55
CA ASN A 21 -17.22 10.03 31.94
C ASN A 21 -16.77 9.55 30.55
N PRO A 22 -17.62 9.71 29.51
CA PRO A 22 -17.26 9.31 28.17
C PRO A 22 -16.11 10.20 27.70
N VAL A 23 -14.91 9.62 27.53
CA VAL A 23 -13.80 10.33 26.89
C VAL A 23 -14.05 10.31 25.39
N ILE A 24 -14.66 11.39 24.91
CA ILE A 24 -15.07 11.55 23.53
C ILE A 24 -13.88 12.09 22.74
N TYR A 25 -13.34 11.26 21.85
CA TYR A 25 -12.34 11.68 20.88
C TYR A 25 -12.99 11.88 19.51
N LYS A 26 -12.84 13.08 18.95
CA LYS A 26 -13.22 13.37 17.57
C LYS A 26 -11.98 13.26 16.67
N CYS A 27 -12.04 12.37 15.69
CA CYS A 27 -10.96 12.23 14.72
C CYS A 27 -10.82 13.51 13.88
N PRO A 28 -9.62 14.10 13.76
CA PRO A 28 -9.42 15.30 12.94
C PRO A 28 -9.49 15.02 11.43
N ILE A 29 -9.36 13.75 11.01
CA ILE A 29 -9.39 13.36 9.59
C ILE A 29 -10.82 13.16 9.08
N CYS A 30 -11.59 12.29 9.75
CA CYS A 30 -12.93 11.92 9.29
C CYS A 30 -14.06 12.55 10.11
N GLY A 31 -13.76 13.22 11.24
CA GLY A 31 -14.77 13.79 12.12
C GLY A 31 -15.52 12.76 12.98
N GLU A 32 -15.20 11.47 12.85
CA GLU A 32 -15.84 10.39 13.61
C GLU A 32 -15.60 10.60 15.10
N THR A 33 -16.69 10.55 15.86
CA THR A 33 -16.69 10.76 17.29
C THR A 33 -16.74 9.41 17.99
N SER A 34 -15.65 9.02 18.62
CA SER A 34 -15.49 7.69 19.21
C SER A 34 -15.17 7.78 20.70
N ILE A 35 -15.71 6.82 21.46
CA ILE A 35 -15.36 6.63 22.86
C ILE A 35 -13.97 5.96 22.88
N TYR A 36 -12.98 6.74 23.32
CA TYR A 36 -11.55 6.44 23.47
C TYR A 36 -11.01 5.20 22.72
N LYS A 37 -10.42 5.43 21.54
CA LYS A 37 -9.46 4.52 20.90
C LYS A 37 -8.16 5.29 20.64
N PHE A 38 -7.47 5.68 21.71
CA PHE A 38 -6.13 6.25 21.60
C PHE A 38 -5.17 5.10 21.25
N ASP A 39 -4.72 5.04 20.01
CA ASP A 39 -3.61 4.19 19.62
C ASP A 39 -2.33 5.00 19.85
N PRO A 40 -1.56 4.73 20.92
CA PRO A 40 -0.38 5.54 21.29
C PRO A 40 0.73 5.51 20.24
N THR A 41 0.61 4.62 19.25
CA THR A 41 1.53 4.46 18.14
C THR A 41 1.18 5.33 16.92
N SER A 42 -0.11 5.64 16.70
CA SER A 42 -0.57 6.46 15.58
C SER A 42 -0.96 7.85 16.06
N LYS A 43 0.01 8.76 16.09
CA LYS A 43 -0.13 10.09 16.72
C LYS A 43 -1.22 11.00 16.12
N ASP A 44 -1.81 10.70 14.96
CA ASP A 44 -2.56 11.70 14.19
C ASP A 44 -3.99 11.32 13.73
N CYS A 45 -4.50 10.11 14.00
CA CYS A 45 -5.84 9.72 13.51
C CYS A 45 -6.49 8.53 14.24
N CYS A 46 -7.79 8.33 14.05
CA CYS A 46 -8.52 7.18 14.59
C CYS A 46 -8.12 5.86 13.89
N ILE A 47 -8.33 4.73 14.58
CA ILE A 47 -8.00 3.38 14.08
C ILE A 47 -8.54 3.12 12.66
N PRO A 48 -9.81 3.42 12.31
CA PRO A 48 -10.31 3.23 10.94
C PRO A 48 -9.50 4.00 9.88
N CYS A 49 -9.15 5.25 10.14
CA CYS A 49 -8.33 6.06 9.23
C CYS A 49 -6.89 5.51 9.12
N SER A 50 -6.33 5.05 10.22
CA SER A 50 -5.00 4.40 10.25
C SER A 50 -4.99 3.13 9.39
N GLU A 51 -5.98 2.26 9.57
CA GLU A 51 -6.12 1.02 8.80
C GLU A 51 -6.40 1.29 7.31
N GLN A 52 -7.19 2.32 6.99
CA GLN A 52 -7.39 2.74 5.61
C GLN A 52 -6.07 3.17 4.96
N ARG A 53 -5.27 4.01 5.63
CA ARG A 53 -3.96 4.43 5.11
C ARG A 53 -3.03 3.24 4.87
N LYS A 54 -3.00 2.26 5.77
CA LYS A 54 -2.19 1.03 5.59
C LYS A 54 -2.64 0.24 4.36
N ARG A 55 -3.96 0.10 4.13
CA ARG A 55 -4.51 -0.57 2.95
C ARG A 55 -4.17 0.17 1.65
N GLU A 56 -4.30 1.49 1.65
CA GLU A 56 -3.96 2.31 0.49
C GLU A 56 -2.46 2.28 0.17
N ALA A 57 -1.60 2.30 1.19
CA ALA A 57 -0.15 2.16 1.02
C ALA A 57 0.19 0.80 0.39
N LYS A 58 -0.38 -0.28 0.93
CA LYS A 58 -0.20 -1.62 0.37
C LYS A 58 -0.68 -1.71 -1.08
N LYS A 59 -1.86 -1.14 -1.38
CA LYS A 59 -2.40 -1.10 -2.76
C LYS A 59 -1.45 -0.40 -3.73
N ARG A 60 -0.85 0.72 -3.32
CA ARG A 60 0.16 1.41 -4.15
C ARG A 60 1.43 0.60 -4.35
N GLU A 61 1.88 -0.12 -3.33
CA GLU A 61 3.03 -1.03 -3.46
C GLU A 61 2.74 -2.16 -4.46
N ASP A 62 1.55 -2.76 -4.36
CA ASP A 62 1.09 -3.80 -5.28
C ASP A 62 1.02 -3.28 -6.73
N GLU A 63 0.44 -2.09 -6.96
CA GLU A 63 0.40 -1.43 -8.27
C GLU A 63 1.80 -1.13 -8.84
N LEU A 64 2.75 -0.71 -7.99
CA LEU A 64 4.14 -0.48 -8.40
C LEU A 64 4.86 -1.78 -8.76
N MET A 65 4.57 -2.89 -8.07
CA MET A 65 5.12 -4.19 -8.44
C MET A 65 4.55 -4.68 -9.77
N GLU A 66 3.25 -4.51 -9.99
CA GLU A 66 2.59 -4.85 -11.25
C GLU A 66 3.17 -4.06 -12.43
N ASP A 67 3.34 -2.74 -12.29
CA ASP A 67 3.95 -1.89 -13.32
C ASP A 67 5.39 -2.31 -13.68
N ARG A 68 6.19 -2.68 -12.66
CA ARG A 68 7.54 -3.23 -12.87
C ARG A 68 7.52 -4.53 -13.66
N LEU A 69 6.57 -5.43 -13.37
CA LEU A 69 6.42 -6.70 -14.09
C LEU A 69 6.03 -6.45 -15.56
N TYR A 70 5.05 -5.59 -15.81
CA TYR A 70 4.67 -5.22 -17.17
C TYR A 70 5.81 -4.56 -17.94
N THR A 71 6.57 -3.68 -17.28
CA THR A 71 7.76 -3.07 -17.89
C THR A 71 8.83 -4.10 -18.26
N GLN A 72 9.06 -5.11 -17.41
CA GLN A 72 9.99 -6.21 -17.72
C GLN A 72 9.48 -7.06 -18.89
N LEU A 73 8.18 -7.38 -18.92
CA LEU A 73 7.57 -8.14 -20.00
C LEU A 73 7.67 -7.39 -21.33
N ALA A 74 7.39 -6.09 -21.35
CA ALA A 74 7.53 -5.26 -22.55
C ALA A 74 8.96 -5.29 -23.11
N LYS A 75 9.98 -5.20 -22.23
CA LYS A 75 11.39 -5.30 -22.64
C LYS A 75 11.71 -6.67 -23.26
N LEU A 76 11.20 -7.76 -22.69
CA LEU A 76 11.41 -9.11 -23.23
C LEU A 76 10.74 -9.26 -24.60
N LEU A 77 9.51 -8.76 -24.75
CA LEU A 77 8.80 -8.79 -26.03
C LEU A 77 9.54 -7.98 -27.09
N SER A 78 10.01 -6.77 -26.77
CA SER A 78 10.82 -6.00 -27.72
C SER A 78 12.13 -6.70 -28.09
N LEU A 79 12.79 -7.39 -27.17
CA LEU A 79 13.98 -8.19 -27.48
C LEU A 79 13.66 -9.37 -28.40
N GLU A 80 12.53 -10.03 -28.19
CA GLU A 80 12.09 -11.15 -29.02
C GLU A 80 11.63 -10.69 -30.41
N GLU A 81 10.90 -9.58 -30.51
CA GLU A 81 10.56 -8.95 -31.80
C GLU A 81 11.83 -8.62 -32.61
N ASN A 82 12.84 -8.04 -31.96
CA ASN A 82 14.13 -7.75 -32.61
C ASN A 82 14.85 -9.04 -33.08
N ARG A 83 14.76 -10.15 -32.33
CA ARG A 83 15.31 -11.44 -32.75
C ARG A 83 14.57 -12.03 -33.94
N ILE A 84 13.24 -11.94 -33.97
CA ILE A 84 12.41 -12.41 -35.09
C ILE A 84 12.74 -11.61 -36.35
N VAL A 85 12.79 -10.27 -36.26
CA VAL A 85 13.17 -9.39 -37.38
C VAL A 85 14.56 -9.75 -37.91
N SER A 86 15.54 -9.98 -37.03
CA SER A 86 16.90 -10.38 -37.43
C SER A 86 16.92 -11.75 -38.12
N LYS A 87 16.11 -12.71 -37.67
CA LYS A 87 15.98 -14.03 -38.31
C LYS A 87 15.31 -13.95 -39.68
N ASP A 88 14.29 -13.10 -39.84
CA ASP A 88 13.63 -12.87 -41.13
C ASP A 88 14.52 -12.08 -42.11
N GLU A 89 15.34 -11.15 -41.64
CA GLU A 89 16.41 -10.55 -42.45
C GLU A 89 17.45 -11.59 -42.89
N ALA A 90 17.92 -12.44 -41.98
CA ALA A 90 18.85 -13.52 -42.31
C ALA A 90 18.23 -14.51 -43.32
N LYS A 91 16.93 -14.82 -43.18
CA LYS A 91 16.20 -15.66 -44.12
C LYS A 91 16.07 -15.00 -45.51
N ARG A 92 15.77 -13.69 -45.58
CA ARG A 92 15.75 -12.93 -46.84
C ARG A 92 17.11 -12.89 -47.55
N LEU A 93 18.20 -12.84 -46.78
CA LEU A 93 19.56 -12.91 -47.33
C LEU A 93 19.91 -14.31 -47.86
N LEU A 94 19.41 -15.38 -47.20
CA LEU A 94 19.60 -16.77 -47.65
C LEU A 94 18.68 -17.15 -48.84
N GLU A 95 17.52 -16.52 -48.96
CA GLU A 95 16.56 -16.75 -50.05
C GLU A 95 16.85 -15.92 -51.31
N SER A 96 17.84 -15.01 -51.30
CA SER A 96 18.34 -14.38 -52.52
C SER A 96 19.26 -15.36 -53.26
N PRO A 97 18.80 -16.04 -54.33
CA PRO A 97 19.69 -16.87 -55.12
C PRO A 97 20.60 -15.92 -55.90
N ASN A 98 21.88 -16.27 -55.99
CA ASN A 98 22.85 -15.65 -56.91
C ASN A 98 22.18 -15.26 -58.23
N GLY A 99 21.88 -13.96 -58.36
CA GLY A 99 21.35 -13.35 -59.56
C GLY A 99 22.51 -12.92 -60.45
N LYS A 100 23.05 -13.89 -61.19
CA LYS A 100 23.99 -13.79 -62.32
C LYS A 100 25.43 -13.36 -62.02
#